data_AF-A0A2D1SSH6-F1
#
_entry.id   AF-A0A2D1SSH6-F1
#
_cell.length_a   1.000
_cell.length_b   1.000
_cell.length_c   1.000
_cell.angle_alpha   90.00
_cell.angle_beta   90.00
_cell.angle_gamma   90.00
#
_symmetry.space_group_name_H-M   'P 1'
#
loop_
_entity.id
_entity.type
_entity.pdbx_description
1 polymer ?
#
loop_
_entity_poly.entity_id
_entity_poly.type
_entity_poly.pdbx_seq_one_letter_code
_entity_poly.pdbx_strand_id
1 'polypeptide(L)'
;MKDEQQNKIEELEGKIYSLERSLKRLSILVEPNLKYPYWHKLLCLGIFEEDKKKLEYIMFHLTARLHQEPNSFRIDTEYPSELFENGLPTLNQTMTIISSTINIEYEEIIQEILLCMYRQGMFKNLISFLFPEEVKKIDEGEL
;
A
#
# COMPACT_ATOMS: atom_id res chain seq x y z
N MET A 1 -23.53 27.45 -20.74
CA MET A 1 -22.51 26.45 -21.12
C MET A 1 -21.51 26.16 -19.99
N LYS A 2 -20.81 27.15 -19.42
CA LYS A 2 -19.91 26.90 -18.26
C LYS A 2 -20.65 26.39 -17.01
N ASP A 3 -21.80 26.97 -16.67
CA ASP A 3 -22.57 26.58 -15.48
C ASP A 3 -23.16 25.16 -15.58
N GLU A 4 -23.51 24.73 -16.79
CA GLU A 4 -24.08 23.40 -17.04
C GLU A 4 -23.02 22.30 -16.95
N GLN A 5 -21.78 22.62 -17.36
CA GLN A 5 -20.63 21.74 -17.18
C GLN A 5 -20.21 21.66 -15.70
N GLN A 6 -20.24 22.79 -14.99
CA GLN A 6 -19.91 22.84 -13.57
C GLN A 6 -20.91 22.04 -12.72
N ASN A 7 -22.21 22.21 -12.96
CA ASN A 7 -23.24 21.42 -12.27
C ASN A 7 -23.08 19.91 -12.53
N LYS A 8 -22.65 19.53 -13.74
CA LYS A 8 -22.42 18.13 -14.09
C LYS A 8 -21.18 17.55 -13.43
N ILE A 9 -20.13 18.37 -13.24
CA ILE A 9 -18.95 18.00 -12.45
C ILE A 9 -19.37 17.74 -11.00
N GLU A 10 -20.09 18.66 -10.38
CA GLU A 10 -20.56 18.50 -9.00
C GLU A 10 -21.46 17.27 -8.81
N GLU A 11 -22.35 16.99 -9.76
CA GLU A 11 -23.20 15.79 -9.74
C GLU A 11 -22.37 14.49 -9.82
N LEU A 12 -21.35 14.47 -10.70
CA LEU A 12 -20.46 13.33 -10.86
C LEU A 12 -19.59 13.11 -9.63
N GLU A 13 -19.03 14.18 -9.05
CA GLU A 13 -18.28 14.12 -7.80
C GLU A 13 -19.13 13.58 -6.65
N GLY A 14 -20.38 14.03 -6.54
CA GLY A 14 -21.33 13.51 -5.56
C GLY A 14 -21.65 12.02 -5.74
N LYS A 15 -21.77 11.57 -7.00
CA LYS A 15 -21.97 10.14 -7.33
C LYS A 15 -20.75 9.31 -6.98
N ILE A 16 -19.55 9.78 -7.31
CA ILE A 16 -18.28 9.11 -6.98
C ILE A 16 -18.18 8.94 -5.45
N TYR A 17 -18.39 10.01 -4.69
CA TYR A 17 -18.35 9.97 -3.24
C TYR A 17 -19.35 8.95 -2.64
N SER A 18 -20.58 8.91 -3.17
CA SER A 18 -21.59 7.95 -2.74
C SER A 18 -21.20 6.49 -3.03
N LEU A 19 -20.61 6.25 -4.20
CA LEU A 19 -20.12 4.93 -4.60
C LEU A 19 -18.95 4.47 -3.74
N GLU A 20 -17.96 5.33 -3.50
CA GLU A 20 -16.82 5.04 -2.63
C GLU A 20 -17.26 4.70 -1.21
N ARG A 21 -18.21 5.47 -0.65
CA ARG A 21 -18.76 5.20 0.68
C ARG A 21 -19.51 3.87 0.73
N SER A 22 -20.24 3.53 -0.32
CA SER A 22 -20.97 2.27 -0.42
C SER A 22 -20.00 1.08 -0.54
N LEU A 23 -18.95 1.21 -1.35
CA LEU A 23 -17.88 0.22 -1.48
C LEU A 23 -17.16 0.00 -0.16
N LYS A 24 -16.82 1.07 0.58
CA LYS A 24 -16.19 0.98 1.89
C LYS A 24 -17.08 0.28 2.92
N ARG A 25 -18.38 0.52 2.89
CA ARG A 25 -19.34 -0.20 3.76
C ARG A 25 -19.42 -1.68 3.40
N LEU A 26 -19.47 -1.99 2.10
CA LEU A 26 -19.50 -3.37 1.63
C LEU A 26 -18.21 -4.11 1.97
N SER A 27 -17.04 -3.49 1.79
CA SER A 27 -15.76 -4.12 2.10
C SER A 27 -15.63 -4.48 3.58
N ILE A 28 -16.15 -3.64 4.49
CA ILE A 28 -16.18 -3.93 5.93
C ILE A 28 -17.16 -5.07 6.27
N LEU A 29 -18.27 -5.18 5.54
CA LEU A 29 -19.32 -6.18 5.81
C LEU A 29 -19.03 -7.56 5.20
N VAL A 30 -18.19 -7.61 4.17
CA VAL A 30 -17.81 -8.85 3.48
C VAL A 30 -16.68 -9.52 4.26
N GLU A 31 -16.76 -10.85 4.40
CA GLU A 31 -15.71 -11.64 5.02
C GLU A 31 -14.34 -11.39 4.34
N PRO A 32 -13.23 -11.43 5.10
CA PRO A 32 -11.90 -11.20 4.55
C PRO A 32 -11.64 -12.10 3.35
N ASN A 33 -11.32 -11.49 2.19
CA ASN A 33 -11.05 -12.26 1.00
C ASN A 33 -9.73 -13.02 1.14
N LEU A 34 -9.80 -14.32 1.44
CA LEU A 34 -8.63 -15.18 1.64
C LEU A 34 -7.72 -15.25 0.41
N LYS A 35 -8.26 -15.03 -0.79
CA LYS A 35 -7.48 -15.06 -2.05
C LYS A 35 -6.78 -13.73 -2.33
N TYR A 36 -7.37 -12.61 -1.92
CA TYR A 36 -6.86 -11.27 -2.19
C TYR A 36 -6.88 -10.38 -0.93
N PRO A 37 -6.16 -10.76 0.14
CA PRO A 37 -6.20 -10.06 1.42
C PRO A 37 -5.67 -8.62 1.32
N TYR A 38 -4.64 -8.38 0.49
CA TYR A 38 -4.09 -7.04 0.28
C TYR A 38 -5.11 -6.11 -0.36
N TRP A 39 -5.73 -6.52 -1.46
CA TRP A 39 -6.73 -5.68 -2.14
C TRP A 39 -7.96 -5.43 -1.28
N HIS A 40 -8.40 -6.44 -0.53
CA HIS A 40 -9.49 -6.28 0.41
C HIS A 40 -9.13 -5.25 1.50
N LYS A 41 -7.93 -5.32 2.08
CA LYS A 41 -7.47 -4.37 3.10
C LYS A 41 -7.40 -2.94 2.56
N LEU A 42 -6.89 -2.74 1.35
CA LEU A 42 -6.88 -1.42 0.71
C LEU A 42 -8.28 -0.84 0.58
N LEU A 43 -9.25 -1.65 0.15
CA LEU A 43 -10.66 -1.22 0.03
C LEU A 43 -11.28 -0.86 1.38
N CYS A 44 -10.94 -1.60 2.45
CA CYS A 44 -11.41 -1.28 3.80
C CYS A 44 -10.84 0.03 4.33
N LEU A 45 -9.58 0.32 4.02
CA LEU A 45 -8.91 1.56 4.41
C LEU A 45 -9.36 2.74 3.53
N GLY A 46 -9.84 2.48 2.31
CA GLY A 46 -10.13 3.52 1.33
C GLY A 46 -8.88 4.01 0.63
N ILE A 47 -7.90 3.12 0.45
CA ILE A 47 -6.68 3.39 -0.31
C ILE A 47 -6.99 3.05 -1.77
N PHE A 48 -6.96 4.06 -2.62
CA PHE A 48 -7.34 3.96 -4.02
C PHE A 48 -6.13 3.75 -4.93
N GLU A 49 -6.36 3.79 -6.24
CA GLU A 49 -5.40 3.30 -7.21
C GLU A 49 -4.08 4.09 -7.26
N GLU A 50 -4.11 5.39 -6.98
CA GLU A 50 -2.90 6.22 -6.94
C GLU A 50 -1.99 5.85 -5.77
N ASP A 51 -2.54 5.80 -4.56
CA ASP A 51 -1.80 5.40 -3.35
C ASP A 51 -1.32 3.95 -3.42
N LYS A 52 -2.15 3.07 -4.00
CA LYS A 52 -1.75 1.69 -4.30
C LYS A 52 -0.52 1.64 -5.20
N LYS A 53 -0.51 2.42 -6.30
CA LYS A 53 0.64 2.49 -7.23
C LYS A 53 1.88 3.00 -6.52
N LYS A 54 1.74 4.03 -5.68
CA LYS A 54 2.86 4.55 -4.85
C LYS A 54 3.42 3.49 -3.91
N LEU A 55 2.54 2.75 -3.24
CA LEU A 55 2.95 1.68 -2.33
C LEU A 55 3.67 0.54 -3.07
N GLU A 56 3.12 0.08 -4.19
CA GLU A 56 3.75 -0.97 -5.02
C GLU A 56 5.10 -0.50 -5.59
N TYR A 57 5.21 0.78 -5.95
CA TYR A 57 6.46 1.39 -6.39
C TYR A 57 7.52 1.40 -5.28
N ILE A 58 7.15 1.83 -4.06
CA ILE A 58 8.05 1.80 -2.89
C ILE A 58 8.55 0.36 -2.66
N MET A 59 7.63 -0.61 -2.64
CA MET A 59 7.97 -2.02 -2.40
C MET A 59 8.90 -2.59 -3.47
N PHE A 60 8.71 -2.19 -4.73
CA PHE A 60 9.59 -2.58 -5.82
C PHE A 60 11.02 -2.06 -5.60
N HIS A 61 11.19 -0.78 -5.24
CA HIS A 61 12.52 -0.19 -4.98
C HIS A 61 13.20 -0.78 -3.75
N LEU A 62 12.46 -0.98 -2.65
CA LEU A 62 13.00 -1.63 -1.46
C LEU A 62 13.42 -3.08 -1.75
N THR A 63 12.70 -3.77 -2.64
CA THR A 63 13.07 -5.12 -3.09
C THR A 63 14.34 -5.09 -3.94
N ALA A 64 14.49 -4.13 -4.85
CA ALA A 64 15.73 -3.96 -5.63
C ALA A 64 16.94 -3.71 -4.72
N ARG A 65 16.77 -2.86 -3.70
CA ARG A 65 17.78 -2.59 -2.66
C ARG A 65 18.17 -3.85 -1.88
N LEU A 66 17.20 -4.69 -1.52
CA LEU A 66 17.47 -5.96 -0.83
C LEU A 66 18.36 -6.88 -1.67
N HIS A 67 18.13 -6.93 -2.99
CA HIS A 67 18.93 -7.74 -3.92
C HIS A 67 20.23 -7.06 -4.36
N GLN A 68 20.51 -5.84 -3.86
CA GLN A 68 21.67 -5.02 -4.24
C GLN A 68 21.77 -4.80 -5.75
N GLU A 69 20.61 -4.74 -6.42
CA GLU A 69 20.59 -4.40 -7.84
C GLU A 69 21.04 -2.94 -8.02
N PRO A 70 21.84 -2.64 -9.05
CA PRO A 70 22.29 -1.28 -9.30
C PRO A 70 21.07 -0.37 -9.51
N ASN A 71 20.90 0.61 -8.62
CA ASN A 71 19.87 1.64 -8.71
C ASN A 71 20.14 2.53 -9.94
N SER A 72 19.76 2.06 -11.14
CA SER A 72 19.74 2.88 -12.37
C SER A 72 18.45 3.69 -12.50
N PHE A 73 17.63 3.70 -11.46
CA PHE A 73 16.33 4.36 -11.48
C PHE A 73 16.49 5.87 -11.37
N ARG A 74 15.67 6.60 -12.15
CA ARG A 74 15.58 8.05 -12.02
C ARG A 74 15.03 8.38 -10.63
N ILE A 75 15.72 9.27 -9.92
CA ILE A 75 15.21 9.84 -8.67
C ILE A 75 13.91 10.57 -9.01
N ASP A 76 12.81 10.11 -8.44
CA ASP A 76 11.51 10.73 -8.55
C ASP A 76 11.28 11.62 -7.33
N THR A 77 11.05 12.91 -7.57
CA THR A 77 10.88 13.92 -6.51
C THR A 77 9.57 13.76 -5.73
N GLU A 78 8.64 12.93 -6.21
CA GLU A 78 7.42 12.61 -5.48
C GLU A 78 7.68 11.69 -4.27
N TYR A 79 8.84 11.02 -4.21
CA TYR A 79 9.18 10.06 -3.15
C TYR A 79 10.33 10.57 -2.27
N PRO A 80 10.38 10.13 -1.00
CA PRO A 80 11.50 10.43 -0.10
C PRO A 80 12.84 9.96 -0.69
N SER A 81 13.88 10.78 -0.55
CA SER A 81 15.23 10.47 -1.05
C SER A 81 15.80 9.17 -0.45
N GLU A 82 15.39 8.86 0.77
CA GLU A 82 15.72 7.66 1.55
C GLU A 82 15.33 6.38 0.81
N LEU A 83 14.33 6.43 -0.09
CA LEU A 83 13.93 5.30 -0.92
C LEU A 83 15.05 4.89 -1.88
N PHE A 84 15.80 5.86 -2.41
CA PHE A 84 16.82 5.67 -3.44
C PHE A 84 18.23 5.44 -2.88
N GLU A 85 18.38 5.42 -1.57
CA GLU A 85 19.67 5.15 -0.92
C GLU A 85 20.21 3.75 -1.25
N ASN A 86 21.53 3.66 -1.31
CA ASN A 86 22.22 2.39 -1.48
C ASN A 86 22.34 1.69 -0.12
N GLY A 87 21.94 0.42 -0.05
CA GLY A 87 22.04 -0.39 1.15
C GLY A 87 20.74 -1.09 1.49
N LEU A 88 20.83 -2.05 2.41
CA LEU A 88 19.67 -2.85 2.84
C LEU A 88 18.59 -1.95 3.44
N PRO A 89 17.31 -2.19 3.10
CA PRO A 89 16.21 -1.45 3.71
C PRO A 89 16.10 -1.81 5.19
N THR A 90 15.95 -0.83 6.08
CA THR A 90 15.62 -1.10 7.49
C THR A 90 14.12 -1.00 7.73
N LEU A 91 13.64 -1.65 8.79
CA LEU A 91 12.23 -1.58 9.19
C LEU A 91 11.78 -0.14 9.40
N ASN A 92 12.47 0.61 10.27
CA ASN A 92 12.13 2.00 10.57
C ASN A 92 12.13 2.89 9.33
N GLN A 93 13.12 2.76 8.44
CA GLN A 93 13.12 3.53 7.18
C GLN A 93 11.94 3.16 6.28
N THR A 94 11.64 1.87 6.16
CA THR A 94 10.52 1.38 5.35
C THR A 94 9.19 1.94 5.85
N MET A 95 8.96 1.88 7.16
CA MET A 95 7.73 2.40 7.78
C MET A 95 7.60 3.92 7.57
N THR A 96 8.68 4.67 7.76
CA THR A 96 8.69 6.12 7.53
C THR A 96 8.45 6.50 6.07
N ILE A 97 9.08 5.80 5.11
CA ILE A 97 8.88 6.06 3.68
C ILE A 97 7.42 5.81 3.30
N ILE A 98 6.83 4.70 3.76
CA ILE A 98 5.43 4.39 3.47
C ILE A 98 4.52 5.43 4.14
N SER A 99 4.66 5.65 5.44
CA SER A 99 3.86 6.59 6.22
C SER A 99 3.82 7.99 5.58
N SER A 100 5.00 8.52 5.20
CA SER A 100 5.12 9.82 4.56
C SER A 100 4.54 9.88 3.14
N THR A 101 4.57 8.78 2.38
CA THR A 101 4.12 8.78 0.98
C THR A 101 2.61 8.61 0.83
N ILE A 102 2.00 7.73 1.63
CA ILE A 102 0.55 7.44 1.56
C ILE A 102 -0.24 8.07 2.72
N ASN A 103 0.40 8.93 3.51
CA ASN A 103 -0.19 9.68 4.62
C ASN A 103 -0.94 8.79 5.63
N ILE A 104 -0.33 7.67 6.02
CA ILE A 104 -0.84 6.78 7.07
C ILE A 104 -0.05 7.02 8.35
N GLU A 105 -0.74 7.48 9.40
CA GLU A 105 -0.12 7.84 10.69
C GLU A 105 0.22 6.62 11.57
N TYR A 106 -0.49 5.50 11.39
CA TYR A 106 -0.38 4.33 12.26
C TYR A 106 0.48 3.24 11.63
N GLU A 107 1.63 2.96 12.24
CA GLU A 107 2.55 1.90 11.80
C GLU A 107 1.89 0.52 11.77
N GLU A 108 1.01 0.22 12.73
CA GLU A 108 0.26 -1.04 12.79
C GLU A 108 -0.56 -1.28 11.51
N ILE A 109 -1.16 -0.23 10.94
CA ILE A 109 -1.92 -0.32 9.69
C ILE A 109 -0.98 -0.65 8.53
N ILE A 110 0.20 -0.01 8.47
CA ILE A 110 1.20 -0.27 7.43
C ILE A 110 1.69 -1.71 7.54
N GLN A 111 2.00 -2.18 8.74
CA GLN A 111 2.40 -3.56 9.00
C GLN A 111 1.32 -4.54 8.53
N GLU A 112 0.05 -4.32 8.87
CA GLU A 112 -1.05 -5.16 8.41
C GLU A 112 -1.17 -5.20 6.87
N ILE A 113 -1.00 -4.06 6.19
CA ILE A 113 -1.02 -3.99 4.72
C ILE A 113 0.13 -4.84 4.15
N LEU A 114 1.34 -4.71 4.69
CA LEU A 114 2.52 -5.47 4.25
C LEU A 114 2.34 -6.97 4.50
N LEU A 115 1.83 -7.37 5.66
CA LEU A 115 1.50 -8.78 5.92
C LEU A 115 0.41 -9.30 4.97
N CYS A 116 -0.58 -8.48 4.61
CA CYS A 116 -1.56 -8.84 3.60
C CYS A 116 -0.93 -9.02 2.20
N MET A 117 0.06 -8.20 1.83
CA MET A 117 0.84 -8.41 0.60
C MET A 117 1.56 -9.76 0.63
N TYR A 118 2.18 -10.11 1.76
CA TYR A 118 2.86 -11.39 1.94
C TYR A 118 1.89 -12.58 1.78
N ARG A 119 0.73 -12.53 2.45
CA ARG A 119 -0.32 -13.56 2.34
C ARG A 119 -0.82 -13.74 0.91
N GLN A 120 -0.87 -12.65 0.13
CA GLN A 120 -1.23 -12.68 -1.29
C GLN A 120 -0.08 -13.14 -2.20
N GLY A 121 1.11 -13.38 -1.65
CA GLY A 121 2.29 -13.85 -2.36
C GLY A 121 3.13 -12.77 -3.00
N MET A 122 2.93 -11.51 -2.63
CA MET A 122 3.68 -10.35 -3.13
C MET A 122 4.88 -10.06 -2.22
N PHE A 123 6.00 -9.61 -2.82
CA PHE A 123 7.19 -9.13 -2.10
C PHE A 123 7.70 -10.03 -0.95
N LYS A 124 7.55 -11.35 -1.09
CA LYS A 124 7.81 -12.31 -0.01
C LYS A 124 9.17 -12.11 0.66
N ASN A 125 10.24 -12.04 -0.15
CA ASN A 125 11.61 -11.89 0.37
C ASN A 125 11.78 -10.62 1.21
N LEU A 126 11.21 -9.50 0.76
CA LEU A 126 11.30 -8.22 1.47
C LEU A 126 10.51 -8.25 2.77
N ILE A 127 9.27 -8.75 2.73
CA ILE A 127 8.42 -8.76 3.92
C ILE A 127 8.93 -9.78 4.95
N SER A 128 9.41 -10.95 4.53
CA SER A 128 10.09 -11.91 5.41
C SER A 128 11.36 -11.35 6.04
N PHE A 129 12.07 -10.46 5.33
CA PHE A 129 13.25 -9.79 5.86
C PHE A 129 12.89 -8.73 6.91
N LEU A 130 11.80 -7.98 6.69
CA LEU A 130 11.35 -6.90 7.58
C LEU A 130 10.59 -7.40 8.81
N PHE A 131 9.80 -8.47 8.67
CA PHE A 131 8.90 -9.01 9.70
C PHE A 131 9.09 -10.53 9.89
N PRO A 132 10.28 -10.98 10.33
CA PRO A 132 10.60 -12.40 10.37
C PRO A 132 9.78 -13.19 11.39
N GLU A 133 9.31 -12.56 12.47
CA GLU A 133 8.50 -13.25 13.49
C GLU A 133 7.04 -13.41 13.06
N GLU A 134 6.47 -12.36 12.47
CA GLU A 134 5.08 -12.34 12.00
C GLU A 134 4.89 -13.24 10.78
N VAL A 135 5.87 -13.26 9.87
CA VAL A 135 5.83 -14.17 8.72
C VAL A 135 5.88 -15.64 9.16
N LYS A 136 6.70 -15.99 10.16
CA LYS A 136 6.72 -17.35 10.71
C LYS A 136 5.35 -17.75 11.26
N LYS A 137 4.71 -16.87 12.03
CA LYS A 137 3.35 -17.12 12.55
C LYS A 137 2.32 -17.33 11.43
N ILE A 138 2.43 -16.57 10.34
CA ILE A 138 1.56 -16.75 9.16
C ILE A 138 1.82 -18.09 8.48
N ASP A 139 3.08 -18.46 8.28
CA ASP A 139 3.46 -19.72 7.63
C ASP A 139 3.09 -20.95 8.50
N GLU A 140 3.12 -20.80 9.82
CA GLU A 140 2.68 -21.81 10.80
C GLU A 140 1.15 -21.87 10.98
N GLY A 141 0.41 -20.93 10.38
CA GLY A 141 -1.06 -20.90 10.43
C GLY A 141 -1.63 -20.37 11.75
N GLU A 142 -0.84 -19.62 12.52
CA GLU A 142 -1.24 -19.03 13.81
C GLU A 142 -1.96 -17.67 13.66
N LEU A 143 -2.12 -17.17 12.42
CA LEU A 143 -2.61 -15.81 12.08
C LEU A 143 -3.51 -15.75 10.83
#